data_AF-K0INT9-F1
#
_entry.id   AF-K0INT9-F1
#
_cell.length_a   1.000
_cell.length_b   1.000
_cell.length_c   1.000
_cell.angle_alpha   90.00
_cell.angle_beta   90.00
_cell.angle_gamma   90.00
#
_symmetry.space_group_name_H-M   'P 1'
#
loop_
_entity.id
_entity.type
_entity.pdbx_description
1 polymer ?
#
loop_
_entity_poly.entity_id
_entity_poly.type
_entity_poly.pdbx_seq_one_letter_code
_entity_poly.pdbx_strand_id
1 'polypeptide(L)' 'MSLHNETASRGNFTTGQSWGALRKAWKGYRIAKVQGDNAKMREYATKIRKLQGELGISVASFPHLGIH' A
#
# COMPACT_ATOMS: atom_id res chain seq x y z
N MET A 1 -30.94 3.22 10.64
CA MET A 1 -29.48 3.42 10.70
C MET A 1 -28.99 3.60 9.28
N SER A 2 -28.72 4.83 8.89
CA SER A 2 -28.19 5.14 7.55
C SER A 2 -26.73 4.73 7.46
N LEU A 3 -26.35 4.09 6.36
CA LEU A 3 -25.20 4.46 5.52
C LEU A 3 -25.28 3.62 4.24
N HIS A 4 -25.60 4.32 3.14
CA HIS A 4 -25.51 3.84 1.76
C HIS A 4 -24.04 3.61 1.37
N ASN A 5 -23.89 2.89 0.24
CA ASN A 5 -22.70 2.80 -0.63
C ASN A 5 -21.52 1.96 -0.07
N GLU A 6 -20.91 1.03 -0.80
CA GLU A 6 -20.71 0.96 -2.25
C GLU A 6 -20.20 -0.46 -2.58
N THR A 7 -21.08 -1.36 -3.03
CA THR A 7 -20.64 -2.64 -3.61
C THR A 7 -20.41 -2.43 -5.11
N ALA A 8 -19.38 -1.68 -5.46
CA ALA A 8 -18.92 -1.58 -6.83
C ALA A 8 -18.19 -2.86 -7.22
N SER A 9 -18.95 -3.80 -7.78
CA SER A 9 -18.50 -5.02 -8.43
C SER A 9 -17.73 -4.71 -9.73
N ARG A 10 -16.42 -4.52 -9.61
CA ARG A 10 -15.44 -4.69 -10.70
C ARG A 10 -14.14 -5.30 -10.16
N GLY A 11 -14.14 -6.56 -9.72
CA GLY A 11 -12.89 -7.22 -9.28
C GLY A 11 -12.10 -6.47 -8.20
N ASN A 12 -12.82 -5.74 -7.33
CA ASN A 12 -12.27 -4.75 -6.41
C ASN A 12 -12.05 -5.37 -5.03
N PHE A 13 -10.80 -5.34 -4.54
CA PHE A 13 -10.50 -5.68 -3.15
C PHE A 13 -11.32 -4.78 -2.23
N THR A 14 -11.93 -5.35 -1.19
CA THR A 14 -12.65 -4.55 -0.20
C THR A 14 -11.68 -3.63 0.52
N THR A 15 -12.13 -2.47 1.02
CA THR A 15 -11.30 -1.54 1.79
C THR A 15 -10.50 -2.26 2.90
N GLY A 16 -11.12 -3.23 3.58
CA GLY A 16 -10.46 -4.07 4.58
C GLY A 16 -9.33 -4.96 4.02
N GLN A 17 -9.49 -5.51 2.82
CA GLN A 17 -8.44 -6.27 2.13
C GLN A 17 -7.28 -5.35 1.72
N SER A 18 -7.55 -4.15 1.22
CA SER A 18 -6.52 -3.16 0.89
C SER A 18 -5.73 -2.71 2.12
N TRP A 19 -6.38 -2.53 3.27
CA TRP A 19 -5.70 -2.29 4.56
C TRP A 19 -4.82 -3.47 4.99
N GLY A 20 -5.30 -4.70 4.84
CA GLY A 20 -4.51 -5.91 5.12
C GLY A 20 -3.28 -6.02 4.23
N ALA A 21 -3.44 -5.74 2.93
CA ALA A 21 -2.34 -5.70 1.96
C ALA A 21 -1.34 -4.58 2.29
N LEU A 22 -1.83 -3.40 2.69
CA LEU A 22 -0.99 -2.26 3.06
C LEU A 22 -0.09 -2.60 4.25
N ARG A 23 -0.66 -3.19 5.31
CA ARG A 23 0.13 -3.65 6.48
C ARG A 23 1.19 -4.68 6.10
N LYS A 24 0.87 -5.62 5.20
CA LYS A 24 1.83 -6.62 4.69
C LYS A 24 2.94 -5.96 3.87
N ALA A 25 2.61 -5.01 3.01
CA ALA A 25 3.58 -4.29 2.18
C ALA A 25 4.56 -3.48 3.04
N TRP A 26 4.08 -2.80 4.08
CA TRP A 26 4.94 -2.12 5.07
C TRP A 26 5.89 -3.07 5.81
N LYS A 27 5.39 -4.25 6.21
CA LYS A 27 6.25 -5.27 6.84
C LYS A 27 7.34 -5.75 5.88
N GLY A 28 6.99 -6.02 4.62
CA GLY A 28 7.93 -6.41 3.57
C GLY A 28 8.99 -5.34 3.32
N TYR A 29 8.59 -4.08 3.22
CA TYR A 29 9.50 -2.94 3.07
C TYR A 29 10.53 -2.89 4.22
N ARG A 30 10.07 -3.07 5.47
CA ARG A 30 10.97 -3.05 6.63
C ARG A 30 11.97 -4.20 6.64
N ILE A 31 11.54 -5.40 6.23
CA ILE A 31 12.44 -6.56 6.10
C ILE A 31 13.47 -6.32 4.99
N ALA A 32 13.03 -5.85 3.82
CA ALA A 32 13.92 -5.51 2.71
C ALA A 32 14.94 -4.44 3.08
N LYS A 33 14.51 -3.42 3.86
CA LYS A 33 15.40 -2.39 4.42
C LYS A 33 16.48 -2.99 5.33
N VAL A 34 16.09 -3.89 6.23
CA VAL A 34 17.05 -4.56 7.13
C VAL A 34 18.02 -5.45 6.36
N GLN A 35 17.56 -6.07 5.26
CA GLN A 35 18.39 -6.90 4.38
C GLN A 35 19.25 -6.09 3.40
N GLY A 36 19.07 -4.76 3.32
CA GLY A 36 19.75 -3.91 2.33
C GLY A 36 19.29 -4.15 0.89
N ASP A 37 18.14 -4.79 0.68
CA ASP A 37 17.62 -5.13 -0.65
C ASP A 37 16.80 -3.97 -1.22
N ASN A 38 17.50 -3.03 -1.86
CA ASN A 38 16.90 -1.84 -2.46
C ASN A 38 15.88 -2.16 -3.57
N ALA A 39 16.05 -3.27 -4.29
CA ALA A 39 15.12 -3.68 -5.34
C ALA A 39 13.76 -4.05 -4.74
N LYS A 40 13.75 -4.89 -3.69
CA LYS A 40 12.52 -5.22 -2.97
C LYS A 40 11.94 -4.02 -2.25
N MET A 41 12.77 -3.15 -1.66
CA MET A 41 12.28 -1.91 -1.05
C MET A 41 11.50 -1.05 -2.05
N ARG A 42 12.00 -0.91 -3.28
CA ARG A 42 11.33 -0.16 -4.36
C ARG A 42 10.02 -0.81 -4.79
N GLU A 43 9.98 -2.13 -4.89
CA GLU A 43 8.76 -2.88 -5.21
C GLU A 43 7.69 -2.69 -4.12
N TYR A 44 8.07 -2.83 -2.84
CA TYR A 44 7.15 -2.61 -1.73
C TYR A 44 6.70 -1.15 -1.62
N ALA A 45 7.60 -0.18 -1.80
CA ALA A 45 7.26 1.23 -1.84
C ALA A 45 6.20 1.53 -2.90
N THR A 46 6.36 1.00 -4.11
CA THR A 46 5.38 1.17 -5.21
C THR A 46 4.03 0.56 -4.84
N LYS A 47 4.01 -0.64 -4.24
CA LYS A 47 2.78 -1.29 -3.74
C LYS A 47 2.10 -0.48 -2.65
N ILE A 48 2.87 0.05 -1.69
CA ILE A 48 2.36 0.90 -0.60
C ILE A 48 1.67 2.13 -1.19
N ARG A 49 2.31 2.83 -2.13
CA ARG A 49 1.72 4.01 -2.77
C ARG A 49 0.43 3.71 -3.51
N LYS A 50 0.41 2.60 -4.28
CA LYS A 50 -0.79 2.16 -4.99
C LYS A 50 -1.95 1.90 -4.02
N LEU A 51 -1.69 1.14 -2.95
CA LEU A 51 -2.69 0.84 -1.92
C LEU A 51 -3.16 2.08 -1.16
N GLN A 52 -2.27 3.03 -0.88
CA GLN A 52 -2.64 4.31 -0.27
C GLN A 52 -3.55 5.14 -1.19
N GLY A 53 -3.25 5.17 -2.50
CA GLY A 53 -4.11 5.82 -3.49
C GLY A 53 -5.48 5.14 -3.61
N GLU A 54 -5.53 3.81 -3.62
CA GLU A 54 -6.79 3.04 -3.60
C GLU A 54 -7.61 3.28 -2.33
N LEU A 55 -6.95 3.50 -1.19
CA LEU A 55 -7.59 3.83 0.08
C LEU A 55 -7.93 5.31 0.24
N GLY A 56 -7.53 6.17 -0.71
CA GLY A 56 -7.73 7.63 -0.63
C GLY A 56 -6.98 8.31 0.52
N ILE A 57 -5.90 7.71 1.01
CA ILE A 57 -5.06 8.26 2.09
C ILE A 57 -3.79 8.89 1.55
N SER A 58 -3.12 9.68 2.40
CA SER A 58 -1.84 10.29 2.04
C SER A 58 -0.82 9.24 1.62
N VAL A 59 -0.22 9.45 0.46
CA VAL A 59 0.77 8.57 -0.16
C VAL A 59 2.13 8.85 0.48
N ALA A 60 2.80 7.79 0.96
CA ALA A 60 4.09 7.89 1.59
C ALA A 60 5.21 8.10 0.56
N SER A 61 6.11 9.03 0.87
CA SER A 61 7.34 9.22 0.10
C SER A 61 8.48 8.38 0.68
N PHE A 62 9.33 7.86 -0.20
CA PHE A 62 10.51 7.07 0.13
C PHE A 62 11.75 7.76 -0.46
N PRO A 63 12.23 8.85 0.16
CA PRO A 63 13.35 9.65 -0.38
C PRO A 63 14.65 8.85 -0.49
N HIS A 64 14.88 7.90 0.40
CA HIS A 64 16.01 6.96 0.34
C HIS A 64 16.04 6.11 -0.94
N LEU A 65 14.93 6.04 -1.67
CA LEU A 65 14.80 5.29 -2.92
C LEU A 65 14.53 6.20 -4.13
N GLY A 66 14.56 7.53 -3.94
CA GLY A 66 14.18 8.51 -4.97
C GLY A 66 12.70 8.46 -5.37
N ILE A 67 11.82 7.96 -4.49
CA ILE A 67 10.38 7.86 -4.75
C ILE A 67 9.68 8.97 -3.97
N HIS A 68 9.14 9.95 -4.69
CA HIS A 68 8.40 11.10 -4.13
C HIS A 68 6.90 10.88 -4.23
#